data_AF-A0A915JLW4-F1
#
_entry.id   AF-A0A915JLW4-F1
#
_cell.length_a   1.000
_cell.length_b   1.000
_cell.length_c   1.000
_cell.angle_alpha   90.00
_cell.angle_beta   90.00
_cell.angle_gamma   90.00
#
_symmetry.space_group_name_H-M   'P 1'
#
loop_
_entity.id
_entity.type
_entity.pdbx_description
1 polymer ?
#
loop_
_entity_poly.entity_id
_entity_poly.type
_entity_poly.pdbx_seq_one_letter_code
_entity_poly.pdbx_strand_id
1 'polypeptide(L)'
;MGGSYSDLPSRSSDFGYFALTFRRPDKIYLLLAGQDVVRTPSGLYQYCMISLNQNDRLRLIDCPVTVINAVRDSINAHWKLKDETNFQIAHEFKLKGYPWMANDSETVSARFLVAMILEKTASVGFPVLTSLDISRRANDKGVFVLRSIGGQSPLPTSQPSYFCISFNETDKIRLINVPQPVKSVLRNVVGMHWSAGICREQEYFGSYEMKLNGNPWYGMETQDSLAANLVIAELFPYRCLMCIILSTLEENGFSVTCSADVSAKYQSNQNGPGYPLDVHSWFVTQSGCDFQLPAASRPDLQDSDERAASI
;
A
#
# COMPACT_ATOMS: atom_id res chain seq x y z
N MET A 1 34.75 19.74 -5.92
CA MET A 1 34.60 21.20 -5.74
C MET A 1 33.49 21.42 -4.72
N GLY A 2 33.80 22.16 -3.66
CA GLY A 2 32.95 22.28 -2.47
C GLY A 2 31.72 23.14 -2.70
N GLY A 3 30.63 22.75 -2.03
CA GLY A 3 29.46 23.58 -1.77
C GLY A 3 29.30 23.72 -0.26
N SER A 4 29.35 24.95 0.21
CA SER A 4 29.19 25.37 1.60
C SER A 4 27.82 24.95 2.15
N TYR A 5 27.80 24.30 3.31
CA TYR A 5 26.61 24.12 4.14
C TYR A 5 26.38 25.41 4.93
N SER A 6 25.42 26.23 4.52
CA SER A 6 24.83 27.28 5.36
C SER A 6 23.68 27.92 4.61
N ASP A 7 22.46 27.43 4.82
CA ASP A 7 21.17 28.15 4.66
C ASP A 7 20.02 27.21 5.05
N LEU A 8 20.15 26.49 6.16
CA LEU A 8 18.99 25.86 6.80
C LEU A 8 18.49 26.81 7.89
N PRO A 9 17.19 27.16 7.91
CA PRO A 9 16.63 28.05 8.92
C PRO A 9 16.86 27.49 10.32
N SER A 10 17.08 28.38 11.29
CA SER A 10 17.16 28.02 12.71
C SER A 10 15.84 27.40 13.19
N ARG A 11 15.97 26.29 13.92
CA ARG A 11 14.88 25.36 14.27
C ARG A 11 14.03 25.87 15.43
N SER A 12 12.71 25.62 15.37
CA SER A 12 11.88 25.35 16.54
C SER A 12 12.02 23.87 16.96
N SER A 13 11.88 23.60 18.25
CA SER A 13 12.34 22.38 18.94
C SER A 13 11.52 21.09 18.73
N ASP A 14 10.43 21.11 17.95
CA ASP A 14 9.36 20.13 18.22
C ASP A 14 9.17 18.99 17.20
N PHE A 15 10.02 18.87 16.17
CA PHE A 15 9.98 17.69 15.29
C PHE A 15 11.37 17.23 14.82
N GLY A 16 11.74 16.00 15.19
CA GLY A 16 12.89 15.30 14.65
C GLY A 16 12.52 14.52 13.40
N TYR A 17 13.01 14.95 12.24
CA TYR A 17 13.08 14.11 11.05
C TYR A 17 14.51 13.59 10.92
N PHE A 18 14.66 12.34 10.48
CA PHE A 18 15.91 11.87 9.89
C PHE A 18 15.64 11.55 8.42
N ALA A 19 16.58 11.93 7.56
CA ALA A 19 16.58 11.55 6.16
C ALA A 19 17.66 10.47 5.97
N LEU A 20 17.26 9.30 5.48
CA LEU A 20 18.19 8.30 4.98
C LEU A 20 18.39 8.53 3.48
N THR A 21 19.62 8.84 3.10
CA THR A 21 20.02 8.91 1.68
C THR A 21 20.93 7.74 1.36
N PHE A 22 20.62 7.03 0.28
CA PHE A 22 21.42 5.91 -0.21
C PHE A 22 22.24 6.38 -1.41
N ARG A 23 23.56 6.37 -1.27
CA ARG A 23 24.48 6.44 -2.41
C ARG A 23 25.39 5.20 -2.39
N ARG A 24 25.63 4.63 -3.57
CA ARG A 24 26.72 3.66 -3.74
C ARG A 24 28.06 4.38 -3.51
N PRO A 25 29.11 3.70 -3.03
CA PRO A 25 29.15 2.43 -2.31
C PRO A 25 29.30 2.70 -0.80
N ASP A 26 28.53 2.03 0.07
CA ASP A 26 29.01 1.46 1.34
C ASP A 26 27.87 1.04 2.28
N LYS A 27 28.25 0.10 3.14
CA LYS A 27 27.44 -0.74 4.02
C LYS A 27 26.71 0.05 5.10
N ILE A 28 25.51 -0.43 5.47
CA ILE A 28 24.76 0.07 6.63
C ILE A 28 25.26 -0.69 7.87
N TYR A 29 25.72 0.04 8.89
CA TYR A 29 25.85 -0.49 10.24
C TYR A 29 24.61 -0.09 11.03
N LEU A 30 23.87 -1.08 11.53
CA LEU A 30 22.90 -0.89 12.60
C LEU A 30 23.56 -1.36 13.91
N LEU A 31 24.04 -0.41 14.70
CA LEU A 31 24.43 -0.68 16.08
C LEU A 31 23.19 -0.57 16.96
N LEU A 32 22.58 -1.72 17.27
CA LEU A 32 22.09 -2.10 18.60
C LEU A 32 21.57 -3.54 18.52
N ALA A 33 22.50 -4.49 18.66
CA ALA A 33 22.19 -5.83 19.14
C ALA A 33 22.27 -5.76 20.67
N GLY A 34 21.12 -5.63 21.33
CA GLY A 34 20.97 -5.79 22.76
C GLY A 34 19.83 -6.76 23.00
N GLN A 35 20.10 -7.87 23.67
CA GLN A 35 19.14 -8.93 24.00
C GLN A 35 18.05 -8.51 25.00
N ASP A 36 17.93 -7.23 25.30
CA ASP A 36 16.86 -6.67 26.11
C ASP A 36 16.18 -5.56 25.31
N VAL A 37 15.12 -5.93 24.59
CA VAL A 37 14.17 -4.92 24.11
C VAL A 37 13.54 -4.33 25.36
N VAL A 38 14.12 -3.22 25.82
CA VAL A 38 13.45 -2.29 26.72
C VAL A 38 12.18 -1.89 25.98
N ARG A 39 11.07 -2.55 26.30
CA ARG A 39 9.74 -2.06 25.97
C ARG A 39 9.68 -0.70 26.64
N THR A 40 9.85 0.38 25.87
CA THR A 40 9.52 1.70 26.37
C THR A 40 8.07 1.63 26.83
N PRO A 41 7.78 1.82 28.13
CA PRO A 41 6.40 1.99 28.52
C PRO A 41 5.93 3.28 27.85
N SER A 42 4.75 3.24 27.22
CA SER A 42 3.98 4.40 26.71
C SER A 42 4.30 4.97 25.31
N GLY A 43 4.52 4.13 24.30
CA GLY A 43 4.15 4.54 22.93
C GLY A 43 2.63 4.58 22.82
N LEU A 44 2.03 5.74 22.47
CA LEU A 44 0.58 5.85 22.18
C LEU A 44 0.12 4.87 21.08
N TYR A 45 1.05 4.48 20.21
CA TYR A 45 0.85 3.57 19.09
C TYR A 45 1.93 2.49 19.05
N GLN A 46 1.51 1.25 18.77
CA GLN A 46 2.38 0.11 18.46
C GLN A 46 2.44 -0.09 16.94
N TYR A 47 3.58 -0.53 16.43
CA TYR A 47 3.79 -0.80 15.01
C TYR A 47 4.17 -2.27 14.82
N CYS A 48 3.67 -2.87 13.76
CA CYS A 48 4.07 -4.20 13.33
C CYS A 48 3.96 -4.32 11.81
N MET A 49 4.41 -5.44 11.26
CA MET A 49 4.57 -5.57 9.81
C MET A 49 4.14 -6.95 9.31
N ILE A 50 3.48 -6.97 8.16
CA ILE A 50 3.23 -8.17 7.36
C ILE A 50 4.02 -8.04 6.06
N SER A 51 4.93 -8.97 5.78
CA SER A 51 5.70 -9.01 4.54
C SER A 51 5.31 -10.20 3.68
N LEU A 52 5.08 -9.94 2.39
CA LEU A 52 4.90 -10.96 1.37
C LEU A 52 6.29 -11.43 0.90
N ASN A 53 6.71 -12.63 1.30
CA ASN A 53 8.06 -13.12 1.06
C ASN A 53 8.09 -14.36 0.17
N GLN A 54 9.16 -14.46 -0.63
CA GLN A 54 9.30 -15.52 -1.62
C GLN A 54 8.00 -15.63 -2.46
N ASN A 55 7.69 -16.84 -2.94
CA ASN A 55 6.49 -17.02 -3.76
C ASN A 55 5.25 -17.37 -2.93
N ASP A 56 5.41 -17.70 -1.63
CA ASP A 56 4.34 -18.34 -0.84
C ASP A 56 4.39 -18.10 0.69
N ARG A 57 5.14 -17.12 1.19
CA ARG A 57 5.28 -16.87 2.64
C ARG A 57 4.67 -15.55 3.07
N LEU A 58 4.08 -15.54 4.26
CA LEU A 58 3.78 -14.34 5.02
C LEU A 58 4.70 -14.30 6.23
N ARG A 59 5.44 -13.21 6.43
CA ARG A 59 6.22 -12.98 7.65
C ARG A 59 5.63 -11.83 8.44
N LEU A 60 5.31 -12.13 9.69
CA LEU A 60 4.78 -11.19 10.66
C LEU A 60 5.91 -10.79 11.61
N ILE A 61 6.27 -9.52 11.61
CA ILE A 61 7.37 -8.96 12.41
C ILE A 61 6.78 -8.02 13.46
N ASP A 62 7.14 -8.24 14.72
CA ASP A 62 6.63 -7.51 15.89
C ASP A 62 5.09 -7.51 16.02
N CYS A 63 4.41 -8.45 15.36
CA CYS A 63 2.96 -8.55 15.42
C CYS A 63 2.51 -9.13 16.78
N PRO A 64 1.55 -8.49 17.48
CA PRO A 64 0.94 -9.10 18.65
C PRO A 64 0.13 -10.34 18.27
N VAL A 65 -0.11 -11.22 19.24
CA VAL A 65 -0.83 -12.48 19.04
C VAL A 65 -2.22 -12.29 18.41
N THR A 66 -2.89 -11.17 18.68
CA THR A 66 -4.18 -10.82 18.08
C THR A 66 -4.08 -10.64 16.57
N VAL A 67 -3.02 -9.98 16.08
CA VAL A 67 -2.74 -9.81 14.64
C VAL A 67 -2.33 -11.14 14.02
N ILE A 68 -1.49 -11.94 14.70
CA ILE A 68 -1.10 -13.27 14.22
C ILE A 68 -2.34 -14.16 14.04
N ASN A 69 -3.26 -14.16 15.02
CA ASN A 69 -4.51 -14.90 14.94
C ASN A 69 -5.42 -14.40 13.84
N ALA A 70 -5.57 -13.07 13.70
CA ALA A 70 -6.33 -12.46 12.61
C ALA A 70 -5.83 -12.92 11.23
N VAL A 71 -4.51 -12.90 11.01
CA VAL A 71 -3.92 -13.38 9.75
C VAL A 71 -4.16 -14.88 9.55
N ARG A 72 -3.97 -15.70 10.60
CA ARG A 72 -4.22 -17.14 10.52
C ARG A 72 -5.67 -17.45 10.15
N ASP A 73 -6.63 -16.76 10.76
CA ASP A 73 -8.05 -16.92 10.50
C ASP A 73 -8.38 -16.55 9.05
N SER A 74 -7.85 -15.44 8.54
CA SER A 74 -8.03 -15.04 7.14
C SER A 74 -7.42 -16.06 6.15
N ILE A 75 -6.24 -16.62 6.46
CA ILE A 75 -5.64 -17.69 5.65
C ILE A 75 -6.51 -18.94 5.64
N ASN A 76 -7.03 -19.36 6.80
CA ASN A 76 -7.85 -20.57 6.89
C ASN A 76 -9.21 -20.41 6.21
N ALA A 77 -9.78 -19.20 6.22
CA ALA A 77 -11.06 -18.91 5.59
C ALA A 77 -10.96 -18.73 4.06
N HIS A 78 -9.87 -18.14 3.58
CA HIS A 78 -9.78 -17.67 2.18
C HIS A 78 -8.61 -18.27 1.40
N TRP A 79 -7.80 -19.13 2.02
CA TRP A 79 -6.69 -19.84 1.41
C TRP A 79 -6.51 -21.24 2.03
N LYS A 80 -5.29 -21.77 1.92
CA LYS A 80 -4.86 -23.03 2.55
C LYS A 80 -3.50 -22.82 3.21
N LEU A 81 -3.42 -23.01 4.51
CA LEU A 81 -2.14 -23.05 5.23
C LEU A 81 -1.41 -24.36 4.91
N LYS A 82 -0.11 -24.26 4.62
CA LYS A 82 0.77 -25.42 4.40
C LYS A 82 1.63 -25.71 5.61
N ASP A 83 2.13 -24.67 6.27
CA ASP A 83 3.02 -24.77 7.42
C ASP A 83 3.01 -23.45 8.20
N GLU A 84 3.35 -23.51 9.49
CA GLU A 84 3.39 -22.35 10.37
C GLU A 84 4.55 -22.52 11.37
N THR A 85 5.49 -21.59 11.36
CA THR A 85 6.74 -21.71 12.11
C THR A 85 7.24 -20.35 12.58
N ASN A 86 8.19 -20.34 13.51
CA ASN A 86 8.99 -19.15 13.81
C ASN A 86 10.23 -19.15 12.91
N PHE A 87 10.36 -18.13 12.06
CA PHE A 87 11.54 -17.90 11.22
C PHE A 87 12.34 -16.72 11.75
N GLN A 88 13.44 -17.00 12.44
CA GLN A 88 14.25 -15.99 13.13
C GLN A 88 13.37 -15.18 14.12
N ILE A 89 13.20 -13.88 13.87
CA ILE A 89 12.38 -12.97 14.70
C ILE A 89 10.93 -12.85 14.20
N ALA A 90 10.58 -13.50 13.09
CA ALA A 90 9.27 -13.39 12.47
C ALA A 90 8.41 -14.64 12.71
N HIS A 91 7.11 -14.44 12.89
CA HIS A 91 6.12 -15.49 12.79
C HIS A 91 5.82 -15.73 11.30
N GLU A 92 6.09 -16.92 10.78
CA GLU A 92 5.99 -17.23 9.35
C GLU A 92 4.87 -18.21 9.05
N PHE A 93 3.98 -17.83 8.13
CA PHE A 93 3.01 -18.73 7.52
C PHE A 93 3.47 -19.12 6.11
N LYS A 94 3.47 -20.43 5.83
CA LYS A 94 3.59 -20.97 4.47
C LYS A 94 2.22 -21.21 3.87
N LEU A 95 2.01 -20.71 2.67
CA LEU A 95 0.76 -20.92 1.94
C LEU A 95 0.83 -22.11 0.98
N LYS A 96 -0.35 -22.70 0.76
CA LYS A 96 -0.76 -23.50 -0.40
C LYS A 96 -0.35 -22.86 -1.73
N GLY A 97 0.53 -23.43 -2.55
CA GLY A 97 0.76 -22.90 -3.91
C GLY A 97 1.75 -21.74 -3.94
N TYR A 98 1.52 -20.76 -4.83
CA TYR A 98 2.44 -19.63 -5.06
C TYR A 98 1.68 -18.30 -5.23
N PRO A 99 0.95 -17.83 -4.21
CA PRO A 99 0.08 -16.64 -4.32
C PRO A 99 0.81 -15.36 -4.74
N TRP A 100 2.11 -15.24 -4.44
CA TRP A 100 2.93 -14.06 -4.78
C TRP A 100 3.58 -14.17 -6.17
N MET A 101 3.47 -15.35 -6.80
CA MET A 101 3.85 -15.64 -8.19
C MET A 101 2.66 -16.29 -8.92
N ALA A 102 1.50 -15.71 -8.72
CA ALA A 102 0.23 -16.26 -9.18
C ALA A 102 0.00 -16.07 -10.69
N ASN A 103 -0.82 -16.96 -11.26
CA ASN A 103 -1.38 -16.83 -12.60
C ASN A 103 -2.90 -16.95 -12.56
N ASP A 104 -3.57 -16.34 -13.54
CA ASP A 104 -5.01 -16.44 -13.76
C ASP A 104 -5.85 -16.23 -12.49
N SER A 105 -6.62 -17.23 -12.07
CA SER A 105 -7.51 -17.18 -10.90
C SER A 105 -6.79 -16.96 -9.57
N GLU A 106 -5.55 -17.43 -9.46
CA GLU A 106 -4.75 -17.29 -8.24
C GLU A 106 -4.37 -15.81 -8.02
N THR A 107 -4.26 -15.01 -9.09
CA THR A 107 -3.94 -13.57 -8.98
C THR A 107 -5.07 -12.77 -8.33
N VAL A 108 -6.32 -13.15 -8.61
CA VAL A 108 -7.52 -12.56 -8.00
C VAL A 108 -7.63 -13.02 -6.55
N SER A 109 -7.45 -14.32 -6.34
CA SER A 109 -7.59 -14.94 -5.01
C SER A 109 -6.51 -14.42 -4.04
N ALA A 110 -5.28 -14.18 -4.50
CA ALA A 110 -4.20 -13.64 -3.66
C ALA A 110 -4.47 -12.20 -3.21
N ARG A 111 -4.95 -11.34 -4.13
CA ARG A 111 -5.36 -9.96 -3.78
C ARG A 111 -6.57 -9.93 -2.86
N PHE A 112 -7.53 -10.84 -3.09
CA PHE A 112 -8.65 -11.04 -2.19
C PHE A 112 -8.19 -11.45 -0.78
N LEU A 113 -7.26 -12.42 -0.68
CA LEU A 113 -6.67 -12.81 0.61
C LEU A 113 -6.02 -11.62 1.33
N VAL A 114 -5.25 -10.78 0.62
CA VAL A 114 -4.65 -9.59 1.23
C VAL A 114 -5.73 -8.64 1.73
N ALA A 115 -6.78 -8.36 0.94
CA ALA A 115 -7.88 -7.50 1.39
C ALA A 115 -8.53 -8.05 2.69
N MET A 116 -8.76 -9.36 2.77
CA MET A 116 -9.33 -10.01 3.96
C MET A 116 -8.37 -10.04 5.16
N ILE A 117 -7.06 -10.08 4.92
CA ILE A 117 -6.05 -9.91 5.98
C ILE A 117 -6.13 -8.49 6.53
N LEU A 118 -6.12 -7.47 5.66
CA LEU A 118 -6.17 -6.05 6.09
C LEU A 118 -7.47 -5.73 6.85
N GLU A 119 -8.59 -6.28 6.38
CA GLU A 119 -9.88 -6.19 7.06
C GLU A 119 -9.81 -6.79 8.46
N LYS A 120 -9.30 -8.03 8.57
CA LYS A 120 -9.26 -8.73 9.85
C LYS A 120 -8.28 -8.08 10.82
N THR A 121 -7.12 -7.59 10.37
CA THR A 121 -6.18 -6.87 11.25
C THR A 121 -6.75 -5.53 11.71
N ALA A 122 -7.46 -4.80 10.83
CA ALA A 122 -8.18 -3.59 11.21
C ALA A 122 -9.26 -3.88 12.27
N SER A 123 -10.00 -4.98 12.14
CA SER A 123 -11.04 -5.38 13.11
C SER A 123 -10.50 -5.66 14.52
N VAL A 124 -9.21 -6.01 14.64
CA VAL A 124 -8.53 -6.23 15.93
C VAL A 124 -7.66 -5.03 16.34
N GLY A 125 -7.90 -3.86 15.74
CA GLY A 125 -7.26 -2.60 16.13
C GLY A 125 -5.88 -2.36 15.51
N PHE A 126 -5.51 -3.09 14.45
CA PHE A 126 -4.27 -2.93 13.70
C PHE A 126 -4.55 -2.69 12.21
N PRO A 127 -5.16 -1.54 11.85
CA PRO A 127 -5.29 -1.12 10.46
C PRO A 127 -3.93 -0.98 9.78
N VAL A 128 -3.94 -1.10 8.45
CA VAL A 128 -2.77 -0.74 7.65
C VAL A 128 -2.58 0.76 7.67
N LEU A 129 -1.35 1.18 7.96
CA LEU A 129 -0.93 2.57 7.86
C LEU A 129 -0.42 2.89 6.46
N THR A 130 0.38 1.98 5.90
CA THR A 130 0.98 2.15 4.58
C THR A 130 1.52 0.81 4.06
N SER A 131 1.86 0.78 2.78
CA SER A 131 2.60 -0.29 2.15
C SER A 131 3.93 0.21 1.60
N LEU A 132 4.94 -0.64 1.65
CA LEU A 132 6.30 -0.33 1.22
C LEU A 132 6.82 -1.44 0.30
N ASP A 133 7.69 -1.07 -0.64
CA ASP A 133 8.56 -2.00 -1.35
C ASP A 133 10.01 -1.71 -0.95
N ILE A 134 10.57 -2.60 -0.12
CA ILE A 134 11.89 -2.42 0.51
C ILE A 134 12.86 -3.54 0.17
N SER A 135 12.47 -4.50 -0.67
CA SER A 135 13.33 -5.62 -1.06
C SER A 135 13.75 -5.48 -2.52
N ARG A 136 15.01 -5.77 -2.81
CA ARG A 136 15.50 -5.89 -4.20
C ARG A 136 15.35 -7.30 -4.75
N ARG A 137 14.87 -8.26 -3.94
CA ARG A 137 14.67 -9.63 -4.36
C ARG A 137 13.39 -9.71 -5.19
N ALA A 138 13.49 -10.22 -6.41
CA ALA A 138 12.36 -10.30 -7.34
C ALA A 138 11.18 -11.15 -6.81
N ASN A 139 11.46 -12.06 -5.88
CA ASN A 139 10.47 -12.91 -5.24
C ASN A 139 10.00 -12.38 -3.89
N ASP A 140 10.48 -11.23 -3.40
CA ASP A 140 9.74 -10.55 -2.34
C ASP A 140 8.73 -9.60 -3.01
N LYS A 141 7.63 -9.34 -2.32
CA LYS A 141 6.56 -8.44 -2.75
C LYS A 141 6.34 -7.38 -1.67
N GLY A 142 5.17 -6.75 -1.68
CA GLY A 142 4.81 -5.67 -0.77
C GLY A 142 4.96 -6.02 0.70
N VAL A 143 5.28 -4.98 1.46
CA VAL A 143 5.30 -4.98 2.91
C VAL A 143 4.18 -4.07 3.40
N PHE A 144 3.40 -4.51 4.37
CA PHE A 144 2.31 -3.74 4.98
C PHE A 144 2.71 -3.37 6.40
N VAL A 145 2.78 -2.08 6.68
CA VAL A 145 3.03 -1.56 8.03
C VAL A 145 1.68 -1.33 8.69
N LEU A 146 1.45 -1.99 9.82
CA LEU A 146 0.26 -1.83 10.63
C LEU A 146 0.57 -0.95 11.83
N ARG A 147 -0.41 -0.14 12.24
CA ARG A 147 -0.31 0.70 13.44
C ARG A 147 -1.51 0.42 14.32
N SER A 148 -1.28 0.20 15.61
CA SER A 148 -2.37 0.05 16.56
C SER A 148 -3.21 1.32 16.60
N ILE A 149 -4.52 1.18 16.75
CA ILE A 149 -5.37 2.29 17.15
C ILE A 149 -5.06 2.50 18.65
N GLY A 150 -4.46 3.62 19.01
CA GLY A 150 -4.09 3.88 20.41
C GLY A 150 -5.32 3.75 21.33
N GLY A 151 -5.12 3.51 22.63
CA GLY A 151 -6.19 3.25 23.61
C GLY A 151 -7.23 4.37 23.81
N GLN A 152 -7.20 5.44 23.01
CA GLN A 152 -8.16 6.54 23.00
C GLN A 152 -9.17 6.47 21.83
N SER A 153 -8.96 5.59 20.84
CA SER A 153 -9.91 5.43 19.74
C SER A 153 -10.70 4.12 19.93
N PRO A 154 -12.04 4.15 20.00
CA PRO A 154 -12.82 2.93 20.06
C PRO A 154 -12.58 2.11 18.79
N LEU A 155 -12.60 0.78 18.92
CA LEU A 155 -12.67 -0.10 17.76
C LEU A 155 -13.89 0.30 16.91
N PRO A 156 -13.80 0.20 15.57
CA PRO A 156 -14.92 0.46 14.69
C PRO A 156 -16.18 -0.28 15.16
N THR A 157 -17.30 0.44 15.26
CA THR A 157 -18.61 -0.15 15.63
C THR A 157 -19.15 -1.08 14.54
N SER A 158 -18.76 -0.85 13.28
CA SER A 158 -18.98 -1.75 12.16
C SER A 158 -17.69 -2.48 11.80
N GLN A 159 -17.79 -3.72 11.33
CA GLN A 159 -16.64 -4.41 10.73
C GLN A 159 -16.12 -3.55 9.55
N PRO A 160 -14.82 -3.26 9.49
CA PRO A 160 -14.26 -2.60 8.32
C PRO A 160 -14.53 -3.46 7.09
N SER A 161 -14.65 -2.84 5.91
CA SER A 161 -14.83 -3.57 4.66
C SER A 161 -13.72 -3.18 3.69
N TYR A 162 -12.88 -4.13 3.33
CA TYR A 162 -11.79 -3.91 2.39
C TYR A 162 -12.09 -4.50 1.01
N PHE A 163 -11.74 -3.75 -0.03
CA PHE A 163 -11.73 -4.23 -1.40
C PHE A 163 -10.48 -3.83 -2.14
N CYS A 164 -10.28 -4.41 -3.32
CA CYS A 164 -9.08 -4.20 -4.11
C CYS A 164 -9.44 -3.75 -5.54
N ILE A 165 -8.74 -2.73 -6.01
CA ILE A 165 -8.69 -2.33 -7.42
C ILE A 165 -7.30 -2.66 -7.93
N SER A 166 -7.19 -3.57 -8.89
CA SER A 166 -5.89 -3.90 -9.51
C SER A 166 -5.85 -3.49 -10.97
N PHE A 167 -4.67 -3.05 -11.41
CA PHE A 167 -4.41 -2.73 -12.81
C PHE A 167 -3.47 -3.81 -13.35
N ASN A 168 -3.92 -4.48 -14.40
CA ASN A 168 -3.35 -5.75 -14.85
C ASN A 168 -2.94 -5.68 -16.31
N GLU A 169 -1.88 -6.41 -16.65
CA GLU A 169 -1.29 -6.42 -17.99
C GLU A 169 -1.05 -4.99 -18.48
N THR A 170 -1.43 -4.68 -19.72
CA THR A 170 -1.23 -3.36 -20.31
C THR A 170 -2.48 -2.50 -20.31
N ASP A 171 -3.66 -3.10 -20.10
CA ASP A 171 -4.94 -2.43 -20.37
C ASP A 171 -6.14 -2.89 -19.53
N LYS A 172 -5.94 -3.63 -18.43
CA LYS A 172 -7.06 -4.15 -17.62
C LYS A 172 -7.17 -3.46 -16.27
N ILE A 173 -8.40 -3.27 -15.81
CA ILE A 173 -8.75 -2.90 -14.43
C ILE A 173 -9.62 -4.03 -13.87
N ARG A 174 -9.29 -4.53 -12.67
CA ARG A 174 -10.11 -5.51 -11.95
C ARG A 174 -10.61 -4.94 -10.64
N LEU A 175 -11.88 -5.19 -10.37
CA LEU A 175 -12.58 -4.84 -9.15
C LEU A 175 -12.82 -6.14 -8.35
N ILE A 176 -12.15 -6.27 -7.21
CA ILE A 176 -12.14 -7.47 -6.37
C ILE A 176 -12.78 -7.13 -5.02
N ASN A 177 -13.82 -7.87 -4.63
CA ASN A 177 -14.62 -7.63 -3.41
C ASN A 177 -15.29 -6.24 -3.33
N VAL A 178 -15.47 -5.55 -4.46
CA VAL A 178 -16.06 -4.20 -4.47
C VAL A 178 -17.58 -4.28 -4.25
N PRO A 179 -18.14 -3.51 -3.29
CA PRO A 179 -19.59 -3.42 -3.11
C PRO A 179 -20.29 -3.04 -4.42
N GLN A 180 -21.43 -3.68 -4.73
CA GLN A 180 -22.10 -3.50 -6.02
C GLN A 180 -22.41 -2.04 -6.39
N PRO A 181 -22.91 -1.18 -5.47
CA PRO A 181 -23.13 0.23 -5.80
C PRO A 181 -21.85 0.94 -6.27
N VAL A 182 -20.73 0.70 -5.59
CA VAL A 182 -19.41 1.28 -5.92
C VAL A 182 -18.88 0.70 -7.22
N LYS A 183 -19.09 -0.60 -7.47
CA LYS A 183 -18.70 -1.27 -8.72
C LYS A 183 -19.34 -0.58 -9.94
N SER A 184 -20.65 -0.29 -9.88
CA SER A 184 -21.36 0.38 -10.97
C SER A 184 -20.85 1.81 -11.19
N VAL A 185 -20.58 2.55 -10.12
CA VAL A 185 -20.02 3.90 -10.20
C VAL A 185 -18.63 3.88 -10.86
N LEU A 186 -17.72 3.03 -10.38
CA LEU A 186 -16.37 2.91 -10.93
C LEU A 186 -16.37 2.53 -12.41
N ARG A 187 -17.24 1.59 -12.80
CA ARG A 187 -17.41 1.19 -14.19
C ARG A 187 -17.83 2.38 -15.06
N ASN A 188 -18.83 3.15 -14.62
CA ASN A 188 -19.32 4.31 -15.37
C ASN A 188 -18.24 5.39 -15.49
N VAL A 189 -17.53 5.67 -14.40
CA VAL A 189 -16.41 6.64 -14.39
C VAL A 189 -15.31 6.24 -15.36
N VAL A 190 -14.91 4.97 -15.39
CA VAL A 190 -13.93 4.48 -16.35
C VAL A 190 -14.44 4.63 -17.79
N GLY A 191 -15.70 4.27 -18.06
CA GLY A 191 -16.29 4.40 -19.39
C GLY A 191 -16.45 5.85 -19.87
N MET A 192 -16.67 6.80 -18.96
CA MET A 192 -16.83 8.23 -19.27
C MET A 192 -15.49 8.95 -19.45
N HIS A 193 -14.47 8.59 -18.66
CA HIS A 193 -13.22 9.35 -18.57
C HIS A 193 -12.03 8.68 -19.27
N TRP A 194 -12.18 7.44 -19.72
CA TRP A 194 -11.24 6.83 -20.65
C TRP A 194 -11.71 7.10 -22.09
N SER A 195 -11.08 8.06 -22.77
CA SER A 195 -11.50 8.53 -24.10
C SER A 195 -11.54 7.43 -25.17
N ALA A 196 -10.66 6.43 -25.07
CA ALA A 196 -10.67 5.29 -25.99
C ALA A 196 -11.78 4.26 -25.65
N GLY A 197 -12.41 4.33 -24.47
CA GLY A 197 -13.51 3.48 -24.06
C GLY A 197 -13.13 2.08 -23.57
N ILE A 198 -14.11 1.36 -23.03
CA ILE A 198 -13.98 -0.03 -22.56
C ILE A 198 -14.27 -0.97 -23.73
N CYS A 199 -13.36 -1.90 -24.02
CA CYS A 199 -13.49 -2.83 -25.14
C CYS A 199 -14.15 -4.16 -24.75
N ARG A 200 -14.00 -4.58 -23.48
CA ARG A 200 -14.59 -5.81 -22.95
C ARG A 200 -14.83 -5.69 -21.46
N GLU A 201 -15.95 -6.24 -21.01
CA GLU A 201 -16.30 -6.39 -19.60
C GLU A 201 -16.62 -7.86 -19.33
N GLN A 202 -16.14 -8.41 -18.21
CA GLN A 202 -16.39 -9.81 -17.86
C GLN A 202 -16.26 -10.06 -16.36
N GLU A 203 -16.98 -11.07 -15.86
CA GLU A 203 -16.66 -11.69 -14.57
C GLU A 203 -15.44 -12.60 -14.77
N TYR A 204 -14.40 -12.38 -13.96
CA TYR A 204 -13.11 -13.05 -14.05
C TYR A 204 -12.73 -13.58 -12.66
N PHE A 205 -12.99 -14.88 -12.43
CA PHE A 205 -12.65 -15.58 -11.18
C PHE A 205 -13.13 -14.87 -9.90
N GLY A 206 -14.37 -14.35 -9.90
CA GLY A 206 -14.95 -13.64 -8.75
C GLY A 206 -14.58 -12.15 -8.67
N SER A 207 -13.90 -11.62 -9.69
CA SER A 207 -13.67 -10.18 -9.89
C SER A 207 -14.41 -9.66 -11.11
N TYR A 208 -14.69 -8.36 -11.15
CA TYR A 208 -15.18 -7.70 -12.35
C TYR A 208 -14.01 -7.10 -13.11
N GLU A 209 -13.76 -7.55 -14.34
CA GLU A 209 -12.67 -7.10 -15.20
C GLU A 209 -13.17 -6.21 -16.34
N MET A 210 -12.58 -5.02 -16.45
CA MET A 210 -12.73 -4.11 -17.59
C MET A 210 -11.41 -4.12 -18.37
N LYS A 211 -11.48 -4.47 -19.66
CA LYS A 211 -10.38 -4.30 -20.61
C LYS A 211 -10.61 -3.00 -21.37
N LEU A 212 -9.62 -2.11 -21.33
CA LEU A 212 -9.64 -0.80 -21.96
C LEU A 212 -9.14 -0.89 -23.41
N ASN A 213 -9.60 0.01 -24.28
CA ASN A 213 -8.95 0.22 -25.57
C ASN A 213 -7.61 0.94 -25.36
N GLY A 214 -6.56 0.51 -26.07
CA GLY A 214 -5.20 1.04 -25.92
C GLY A 214 -4.38 0.29 -24.86
N ASN A 215 -3.27 0.89 -24.40
CA ASN A 215 -2.36 0.29 -23.42
C ASN A 215 -1.99 1.28 -22.30
N PRO A 216 -2.96 1.69 -21.46
CA PRO A 216 -2.77 2.73 -20.43
C PRO A 216 -1.61 2.44 -19.45
N TRP A 217 -1.29 1.16 -19.20
CA TRP A 217 -0.29 0.78 -18.19
C TRP A 217 1.11 0.56 -18.77
N TYR A 218 1.30 0.69 -20.08
CA TYR A 218 2.57 0.37 -20.76
C TYR A 218 3.62 1.51 -20.68
N GLY A 219 3.23 2.72 -20.25
CA GLY A 219 4.16 3.77 -19.83
C GLY A 219 5.08 4.36 -20.92
N MET A 220 4.70 4.36 -22.20
CA MET A 220 5.54 4.95 -23.25
C MET A 220 5.63 6.48 -23.11
N GLU A 221 6.87 6.99 -23.00
CA GLU A 221 7.24 8.36 -23.37
C GLU A 221 7.65 8.35 -24.84
N THR A 222 6.93 9.06 -25.70
CA THR A 222 7.36 9.26 -27.09
C THR A 222 8.55 10.23 -27.12
N GLN A 223 9.74 9.75 -27.49
CA GLN A 223 10.93 10.58 -27.68
C GLN A 223 10.90 11.47 -28.94
N ASP A 224 9.92 11.30 -29.83
CA ASP A 224 9.83 12.09 -31.07
C ASP A 224 9.20 13.48 -30.82
N SER A 225 10.11 14.44 -30.66
CA SER A 225 9.87 15.86 -30.39
C SER A 225 9.25 16.67 -31.55
N LEU A 226 8.78 16.03 -32.61
CA LEU A 226 8.01 16.70 -33.68
C LEU A 226 6.49 16.58 -33.52
N ALA A 227 6.01 15.61 -32.74
CA ALA A 227 4.60 15.50 -32.33
C ALA A 227 4.29 16.28 -31.04
N ALA A 228 5.31 16.77 -30.33
CA ALA A 228 5.22 17.35 -28.99
C ALA A 228 4.25 18.55 -28.86
N ASN A 229 3.95 19.27 -29.95
CA ASN A 229 3.05 20.44 -29.91
C ASN A 229 1.55 20.10 -30.00
N LEU A 230 1.18 18.85 -30.34
CA LEU A 230 -0.20 18.32 -30.22
C LEU A 230 -0.38 17.42 -28.98
N VAL A 231 0.71 17.11 -28.29
CA VAL A 231 0.81 16.06 -27.24
C VAL A 231 0.48 16.57 -25.83
N ILE A 232 0.24 17.87 -25.63
CA ILE A 232 -0.24 18.37 -24.32
C ILE A 232 -1.64 17.81 -23.98
N ALA A 233 -2.42 17.37 -24.97
CA ALA A 233 -3.69 16.66 -24.75
C ALA A 233 -3.53 15.14 -24.48
N GLU A 234 -2.32 14.58 -24.63
CA GLU A 234 -2.05 13.13 -24.56
C GLU A 234 -1.03 12.72 -23.49
N LEU A 235 -0.49 13.67 -22.74
CA LEU A 235 0.38 13.40 -21.61
C LEU A 235 -0.44 13.00 -20.39
N PHE A 236 -0.44 11.69 -20.13
CA PHE A 236 -0.95 11.01 -18.92
C PHE A 236 -2.48 10.83 -18.75
N PRO A 237 -3.27 10.50 -19.78
CA PRO A 237 -4.70 10.23 -19.61
C PRO A 237 -4.95 9.13 -18.57
N TYR A 238 -4.04 8.16 -18.40
CA TYR A 238 -4.12 7.13 -17.37
C TYR A 238 -3.94 7.70 -15.95
N ARG A 239 -3.07 8.69 -15.74
CA ARG A 239 -2.90 9.34 -14.42
C ARG A 239 -4.11 10.21 -14.09
N CYS A 240 -4.66 10.91 -15.08
CA CYS A 240 -5.91 11.65 -14.92
C CYS A 240 -7.06 10.71 -14.56
N LEU A 241 -7.21 9.58 -15.27
CA LEU A 241 -8.19 8.55 -14.95
C LEU A 241 -8.01 8.03 -13.51
N MET A 242 -6.77 7.78 -13.08
CA MET A 242 -6.47 7.38 -11.70
C MET A 242 -6.91 8.44 -10.69
N CYS A 243 -6.63 9.73 -10.93
CA CYS A 243 -7.10 10.82 -10.06
C CYS A 243 -8.64 10.88 -9.98
N ILE A 244 -9.32 10.70 -11.11
CA ILE A 244 -10.79 10.70 -11.16
C ILE A 244 -11.36 9.51 -10.39
N ILE A 245 -10.77 8.32 -10.51
CA ILE A 245 -11.14 7.15 -9.72
C ILE A 245 -10.98 7.44 -8.22
N LEU A 246 -9.87 8.07 -7.80
CA LEU A 246 -9.65 8.45 -6.41
C LEU A 246 -10.71 9.44 -5.91
N SER A 247 -10.99 10.51 -6.66
CA SER A 247 -12.06 11.46 -6.33
C SER A 247 -13.43 10.79 -6.23
N THR A 248 -13.72 9.90 -7.17
CA THR A 248 -14.97 9.12 -7.18
C THR A 248 -15.12 8.26 -5.94
N LEU A 249 -14.04 7.59 -5.51
CA LEU A 249 -14.07 6.78 -4.29
C LEU A 249 -14.40 7.65 -3.07
N GLU A 250 -13.73 8.79 -2.91
CA GLU A 250 -13.95 9.69 -1.77
C GLU A 250 -15.38 10.26 -1.75
N GLU A 251 -15.92 10.64 -2.92
CA GLU A 251 -17.31 11.08 -3.07
C GLU A 251 -18.32 9.99 -2.69
N ASN A 252 -17.92 8.72 -2.77
CA ASN A 252 -18.73 7.57 -2.38
C ASN A 252 -18.38 7.04 -0.98
N GLY A 253 -17.58 7.77 -0.20
CA GLY A 253 -17.21 7.44 1.17
C GLY A 253 -16.17 6.32 1.28
N PHE A 254 -15.27 6.20 0.31
CA PHE A 254 -14.17 5.25 0.30
C PHE A 254 -12.84 5.93 0.05
N SER A 255 -11.78 5.41 0.67
CA SER A 255 -10.42 5.94 0.55
C SER A 255 -9.42 4.81 0.30
N VAL A 256 -8.39 5.11 -0.49
CA VAL A 256 -7.29 4.17 -0.74
C VAL A 256 -6.34 4.20 0.46
N THR A 257 -6.32 3.14 1.25
CA THR A 257 -5.47 3.04 2.45
C THR A 257 -4.02 2.76 2.08
N CYS A 258 -3.77 1.93 1.06
CA CYS A 258 -2.43 1.63 0.59
C CYS A 258 -2.39 1.09 -0.84
N SER A 259 -1.19 1.07 -1.44
CA SER A 259 -0.93 0.58 -2.79
C SER A 259 0.26 -0.37 -2.77
N ALA A 260 0.04 -1.65 -3.05
CA ALA A 260 1.07 -2.68 -2.86
C ALA A 260 1.26 -3.56 -4.10
N ASP A 261 2.51 -3.98 -4.33
CA ASP A 261 2.82 -5.13 -5.18
C ASP A 261 2.44 -6.41 -4.42
N VAL A 262 1.57 -7.23 -5.01
CA VAL A 262 1.03 -8.43 -4.35
C VAL A 262 1.47 -9.70 -5.07
N SER A 263 1.32 -9.69 -6.39
CA SER A 263 1.68 -10.82 -7.24
C SER A 263 2.17 -10.30 -8.58
N ALA A 264 3.22 -10.90 -9.13
CA ALA A 264 3.69 -10.58 -10.46
C ALA A 264 3.72 -11.83 -11.34
N LYS A 265 2.96 -11.79 -12.45
CA LYS A 265 3.25 -12.63 -13.61
C LYS A 265 4.41 -11.98 -14.38
N TYR A 266 5.51 -12.70 -14.56
CA TYR A 266 6.66 -12.19 -15.31
C TYR A 266 6.56 -12.64 -16.77
N GLN A 267 6.63 -11.70 -17.70
CA GLN A 267 6.87 -12.05 -19.09
C GLN A 267 8.37 -12.30 -19.29
N SER A 268 8.74 -13.54 -19.60
CA SER A 268 10.11 -13.85 -20.02
C SER A 268 10.35 -13.29 -21.41
N ASN A 269 11.35 -12.42 -21.55
CA ASN A 269 11.80 -11.95 -22.86
C ASN A 269 13.01 -12.79 -23.28
N GLN A 270 13.05 -13.31 -24.51
CA GLN A 270 14.16 -14.18 -24.94
C GLN A 270 15.53 -13.48 -24.90
N ASN A 271 15.54 -12.14 -25.03
CA ASN A 271 16.75 -11.33 -25.14
C ASN A 271 16.86 -10.21 -24.09
N GLY A 272 16.12 -10.28 -22.97
CA GLY A 272 16.14 -9.20 -21.97
C GLY A 272 15.56 -9.60 -20.61
N PRO A 273 15.75 -8.77 -19.56
CA PRO A 273 15.15 -9.03 -18.27
C PRO A 273 13.63 -9.07 -18.40
N GLY A 274 13.00 -10.10 -17.83
CA GLY A 274 11.54 -10.16 -17.77
C GLY A 274 10.96 -9.03 -16.94
N TYR A 275 9.77 -8.58 -17.28
CA TYR A 275 9.09 -7.50 -16.56
C TYR A 275 7.80 -8.00 -15.90
N PRO A 276 7.40 -7.44 -14.75
CA PRO A 276 6.13 -7.76 -14.13
C PRO A 276 5.00 -7.23 -15.03
N LEU A 277 3.99 -8.07 -15.26
CA LEU A 277 2.81 -7.70 -16.05
C LEU A 277 1.77 -6.94 -15.23
N ASP A 278 1.83 -7.02 -13.90
CA ASP A 278 0.91 -6.32 -13.01
C ASP A 278 1.62 -5.11 -12.40
N VAL A 279 0.90 -4.00 -12.26
CA VAL A 279 1.32 -2.89 -11.40
C VAL A 279 0.72 -3.05 -10.00
N HIS A 280 1.04 -2.11 -9.10
CA HIS A 280 0.52 -2.13 -7.74
C HIS A 280 -1.01 -2.15 -7.72
N SER A 281 -1.56 -2.85 -6.74
CA SER A 281 -3.01 -2.89 -6.47
C SER A 281 -3.36 -1.94 -5.34
N TRP A 282 -4.49 -1.25 -5.48
CA TRP A 282 -5.03 -0.36 -4.46
C TRP A 282 -5.93 -1.14 -3.53
N PHE A 283 -5.67 -1.02 -2.24
CA PHE A 283 -6.54 -1.52 -1.18
C PHE A 283 -7.34 -0.36 -0.61
N VAL A 284 -8.65 -0.53 -0.58
CA VAL A 284 -9.61 0.54 -0.33
C VAL A 284 -10.54 0.12 0.80
N THR A 285 -10.87 1.06 1.68
CA THR A 285 -11.83 0.87 2.78
C THR A 285 -12.74 2.08 2.90
N GLN A 286 -13.78 1.99 3.75
CA GLN A 286 -14.71 3.09 3.98
C GLN A 286 -13.98 4.28 4.65
N SER A 287 -14.14 5.48 4.09
CA SER A 287 -13.57 6.72 4.64
C SER A 287 -14.05 6.91 6.09
N GLY A 288 -13.13 7.27 6.99
CA GLY A 288 -13.37 7.33 8.43
C GLY A 288 -13.12 6.02 9.20
N CYS A 289 -12.94 4.89 8.51
CA CYS A 289 -12.15 3.77 9.05
C CYS A 289 -10.64 4.02 8.91
N ASP A 290 -10.26 5.05 8.15
CA ASP A 290 -8.90 5.57 8.16
C ASP A 290 -8.65 6.20 9.53
N PHE A 291 -7.82 5.54 10.30
CA PHE A 291 -7.35 6.02 11.60
C PHE A 291 -6.32 7.12 11.37
N GLN A 292 -6.75 8.23 10.77
CA GLN A 292 -5.95 9.44 10.65
C GLN A 292 -5.54 9.91 12.04
N LEU A 293 -4.33 10.45 12.14
CA LEU A 293 -3.88 11.06 13.38
C LEU A 293 -4.88 12.16 13.75
N PRO A 294 -5.35 12.25 15.01
CA PRO A 294 -6.06 13.44 15.43
C PRO A 294 -5.19 14.65 15.12
N ALA A 295 -5.77 15.70 14.55
CA ALA A 295 -5.08 16.96 14.35
C ALA A 295 -4.45 17.34 15.69
N ALA A 296 -3.13 17.52 15.72
CA ALA A 296 -2.46 17.97 16.93
C ALA A 296 -3.08 19.32 17.31
N SER A 297 -3.85 19.35 18.39
CA SER A 297 -4.28 20.61 19.00
C SER A 297 -3.02 21.36 19.37
N ARG A 298 -2.74 22.46 18.66
CA ARG A 298 -1.64 23.36 19.00
C ARG A 298 -1.85 23.79 20.46
N PRO A 299 -0.87 23.62 21.36
CA PRO A 299 -0.93 24.32 22.62
C PRO A 299 -0.84 25.82 22.34
N ASP A 300 -1.77 26.60 22.90
CA ASP A 300 -1.71 28.06 22.89
C ASP A 300 -0.40 28.49 23.58
N LEU A 301 0.54 29.01 22.78
CA LEU A 301 1.72 29.68 23.30
C LEU A 301 1.25 30.98 23.93
N GLN A 302 1.14 31.00 25.26
CA GLN A 302 1.05 32.26 25.99
C GLN A 302 2.41 32.95 25.90
N ASP A 303 2.46 34.07 25.18
CA ASP A 303 3.60 34.97 25.13
C ASP A 303 3.97 35.42 26.55
N SER A 304 5.11 34.95 27.05
CA SER A 304 5.77 35.49 28.23
C SER A 304 6.97 36.32 27.79
N ASP A 305 6.73 37.50 27.25
CA ASP A 305 7.75 38.51 26.98
C ASP A 305 7.38 39.81 27.70
N GLU A 306 7.83 39.95 28.95
CA GLU A 306 8.04 41.24 29.59
C GLU A 306 8.85 41.04 30.88
N ARG A 307 10.18 41.18 30.80
CA ARG A 307 11.07 41.80 31.82
C ARG A 307 12.54 41.54 31.51
N ALA A 308 13.14 42.41 30.69
CA ALA A 308 14.58 42.66 30.73
C ALA A 308 14.89 44.06 30.17
N ALA A 309 14.53 45.09 30.94
CA ALA A 309 15.09 46.43 30.77
C ALA A 309 15.07 47.15 32.13
N SER A 310 16.09 46.91 32.95
CA SER A 310 16.60 47.81 34.00
C SER A 310 17.80 47.15 34.69
N ILE A 311 19.00 47.64 34.37
CA ILE A 311 20.11 48.10 35.25
C ILE A 311 21.26 48.48 34.33
#